data_AF-A0A2R7KJ86-F1
#
_entry.id   AF-A0A2R7KJ86-F1
#
_cell.length_a   1.000
_cell.length_b   1.000
_cell.length_c   1.000
_cell.angle_alpha   90.00
_cell.angle_beta   90.00
_cell.angle_gamma   90.00
#
_symmetry.space_group_name_H-M   'P 1'
#
loop_
_entity.id
_entity.type
_entity.pdbx_description
1 polymer ?
#
loop_
_entity_poly.entity_id
_entity_poly.type
_entity_poly.pdbx_seq_one_letter_code
_entity_poly.pdbx_strand_id
1 'polypeptide(L)'
;MNSKILQLALISIFMISCGKQKPPQKLSLNSKAEVINSQNPLDWPGTYKGVIPCADCEGIEQEITLNDNNTFTLKSIYLGKLKNNKFEETGILIWDKTGNIITAETKDKS
;
A
#
# COMPACT_ATOMS: atom_id res chain seq x y z
N MET A 1 -61.48 -32.70 -19.46
CA MET A 1 -60.83 -33.99 -19.76
C MET A 1 -59.35 -33.82 -19.45
N ASN A 2 -58.99 -33.86 -18.15
CA ASN A 2 -58.42 -35.01 -17.42
C ASN A 2 -56.91 -35.14 -17.73
N SER A 3 -55.99 -35.43 -16.82
CA SER A 3 -55.95 -35.53 -15.37
C SER A 3 -54.46 -35.67 -15.05
N LYS A 4 -54.08 -35.22 -13.86
CA LYS A 4 -52.77 -35.37 -13.25
C LYS A 4 -52.24 -36.80 -13.36
N ILE A 5 -51.11 -36.99 -14.04
CA ILE A 5 -50.18 -38.12 -13.86
C ILE A 5 -48.78 -37.54 -14.19
N LEU A 6 -48.04 -37.09 -13.17
CA LEU A 6 -46.87 -37.81 -12.61
C LEU A 6 -45.56 -37.25 -13.22
N GLN A 7 -45.00 -36.13 -12.74
CA GLN A 7 -44.03 -36.12 -11.63
C GLN A 7 -43.29 -37.45 -11.44
N LEU A 8 -42.15 -37.60 -12.14
CA LEU A 8 -40.94 -38.38 -11.83
C LEU A 8 -40.10 -38.35 -13.13
N ALA A 9 -39.09 -37.51 -13.30
CA ALA A 9 -37.80 -37.71 -12.68
C ALA A 9 -37.04 -36.37 -12.56
N LEU A 10 -36.99 -35.87 -11.33
CA LEU A 10 -35.84 -35.13 -10.83
C LEU A 10 -34.64 -36.09 -10.86
N ILE A 11 -33.44 -35.53 -11.07
CA ILE A 11 -32.10 -36.05 -10.77
C ILE A 11 -31.19 -36.23 -11.99
N SER A 12 -30.03 -35.60 -11.87
CA SER A 12 -28.77 -35.81 -12.61
C SER A 12 -28.62 -35.19 -14.00
N ILE A 13 -28.46 -33.85 -14.03
CA ILE A 13 -27.33 -33.30 -14.80
C ILE A 13 -26.55 -32.38 -13.86
N PHE A 14 -25.80 -33.03 -12.96
CA PHE A 14 -24.70 -32.44 -12.22
C PHE A 14 -23.48 -32.39 -13.16
N MET A 15 -22.87 -31.21 -13.28
CA MET A 15 -21.46 -30.97 -13.63
C MET A 15 -20.94 -31.49 -14.98
N ILE A 16 -20.86 -30.59 -15.97
CA ILE A 16 -19.76 -30.59 -16.94
C ILE A 16 -18.95 -29.31 -16.67
N SER A 17 -18.09 -29.39 -15.65
CA SER A 17 -16.95 -28.49 -15.49
C SER A 17 -15.70 -29.29 -15.86
N CYS A 18 -15.12 -28.98 -17.02
CA CYS A 18 -13.72 -29.28 -17.30
C CYS A 18 -13.19 -28.24 -18.29
N GLY A 19 -12.87 -27.06 -17.78
CA GLY A 19 -11.89 -26.19 -18.41
C GLY A 19 -10.53 -26.87 -18.33
N LYS A 20 -9.82 -26.97 -19.45
CA LYS A 20 -8.52 -27.66 -19.59
C LYS A 20 -7.56 -27.21 -18.48
N GLN A 21 -7.31 -28.08 -17.52
CA GLN A 21 -6.28 -27.89 -16.51
C GLN A 21 -4.92 -28.07 -17.19
N LYS A 22 -4.17 -26.97 -17.35
CA LYS A 22 -2.74 -27.08 -17.64
C LYS A 22 -2.09 -27.81 -16.45
N PRO A 23 -1.20 -28.79 -16.69
CA PRO A 23 -0.48 -29.46 -15.61
C PRO A 23 0.24 -28.41 -14.74
N PRO A 24 0.28 -28.59 -13.41
CA PRO A 24 0.98 -27.68 -12.54
C PRO A 24 2.43 -27.60 -12.97
N GLN A 25 2.82 -26.42 -13.45
CA GLN A 25 4.19 -26.08 -13.74
C GLN A 25 4.92 -26.18 -12.40
N LYS A 26 5.75 -27.22 -12.24
CA LYS A 26 6.67 -27.31 -11.10
C LYS A 26 7.60 -26.11 -11.18
N LEU A 27 7.23 -25.05 -10.48
CA LEU A 27 8.13 -23.95 -10.20
C LEU A 27 9.28 -24.58 -9.41
N SER A 28 10.45 -24.64 -10.03
CA SER A 28 11.69 -24.95 -9.34
C SER A 28 11.99 -23.78 -8.40
N LEU A 29 11.30 -23.76 -7.26
CA LEU A 29 11.62 -22.87 -6.16
C LEU A 29 12.92 -23.38 -5.56
N ASN A 30 14.02 -22.81 -6.02
CA ASN A 30 15.16 -22.59 -5.14
C ASN A 30 14.72 -21.53 -4.12
N SER A 31 13.82 -21.88 -3.20
CA SER A 31 13.25 -20.95 -2.23
C SER A 31 14.28 -20.63 -1.16
N LYS A 32 15.19 -19.72 -1.49
CA LYS A 32 15.50 -18.69 -0.52
C LYS A 32 14.16 -17.98 -0.30
N ALA A 33 13.51 -18.21 0.84
CA ALA A 33 12.27 -17.52 1.17
C ALA A 33 12.56 -16.01 1.06
N GLU A 34 12.05 -15.39 0.00
CA GLU A 34 12.17 -13.96 -0.19
C GLU A 34 11.27 -13.31 0.86
N VAL A 35 11.87 -12.51 1.73
CA VAL A 35 11.11 -11.79 2.76
C VAL A 35 10.31 -10.71 2.03
N ILE A 36 8.99 -10.90 1.97
CA ILE A 36 8.05 -9.91 1.41
C ILE A 36 7.61 -9.02 2.58
N ASN A 37 8.05 -7.76 2.57
CA ASN A 37 7.65 -6.70 3.50
C ASN A 37 7.55 -5.37 2.73
N SER A 38 7.02 -4.28 3.30
CA SER A 38 6.83 -3.01 2.56
C SER A 38 8.12 -2.37 2.02
N GLN A 39 9.29 -2.74 2.55
CA GLN A 39 10.59 -2.29 2.09
C GLN A 39 11.05 -2.97 0.79
N ASN A 40 10.66 -4.23 0.59
CA ASN A 40 11.10 -5.09 -0.52
C ASN A 40 10.17 -5.17 -1.77
N PRO A 41 9.01 -4.49 -1.90
CA PRO A 41 8.40 -4.17 -3.18
C PRO A 41 9.00 -2.89 -3.76
N LEU A 42 8.92 -2.77 -5.08
CA LEU A 42 9.70 -1.84 -5.89
C LEU A 42 9.27 -0.35 -5.82
N ASP A 43 8.13 -0.02 -5.21
CA ASP A 43 7.41 1.25 -5.49
C ASP A 43 7.10 2.12 -4.25
N TRP A 44 7.91 2.06 -3.19
CA TRP A 44 7.79 2.98 -2.05
C TRP A 44 8.49 4.35 -2.23
N PRO A 45 9.55 4.52 -3.05
CA PRO A 45 10.09 5.84 -3.30
C PRO A 45 9.08 6.69 -4.06
N GLY A 46 8.88 7.94 -3.63
CA GLY A 46 7.87 8.80 -4.23
C GLY A 46 7.56 10.04 -3.41
N THR A 47 6.66 10.85 -3.96
CA THR A 47 6.16 12.07 -3.30
C THR A 47 4.73 11.85 -2.81
N TYR A 48 4.55 12.01 -1.51
CA TYR A 48 3.27 11.89 -0.82
C TYR A 48 2.81 13.27 -0.38
N LYS A 49 1.52 13.55 -0.58
CA LYS A 49 0.93 14.84 -0.22
C LYS A 49 -0.32 14.65 0.62
N GLY A 50 -0.55 15.57 1.54
CA GLY A 50 -1.76 15.58 2.35
C GLY A 50 -1.88 16.85 3.17
N VAL A 51 -3.06 17.05 3.77
CA VAL A 51 -3.28 18.09 4.77
C VAL A 51 -3.54 17.39 6.10
N ILE A 52 -2.69 17.65 7.09
CA ILE A 52 -2.83 17.10 8.44
C ILE A 52 -3.49 18.11 9.39
N PRO A 53 -4.17 17.66 10.46
CA PRO A 53 -4.75 18.55 11.46
C PRO A 53 -3.70 19.46 12.10
N CYS A 54 -4.09 20.69 12.42
CA CYS A 54 -3.25 21.69 13.05
C CYS A 54 -3.90 22.18 14.35
N ALA A 55 -3.10 22.37 15.41
CA ALA A 55 -3.64 22.73 16.72
C ALA A 55 -4.19 24.17 16.77
N ASP A 56 -3.57 25.09 16.04
CA ASP A 56 -3.84 26.54 16.11
C ASP A 56 -3.94 27.19 14.71
N CYS A 57 -4.16 26.39 13.68
CA CYS A 57 -4.27 26.82 12.30
C CYS A 57 -5.27 25.95 11.52
N GLU A 58 -5.56 26.31 10.27
CA GLU A 58 -6.59 25.62 9.46
C GLU A 58 -6.17 24.21 9.04
N GLY A 59 -4.86 23.95 9.00
CA GLY A 59 -4.25 22.68 8.62
C GLY A 59 -2.79 22.88 8.24
N ILE A 60 -2.05 21.77 8.13
CA ILE A 60 -0.68 21.79 7.60
C ILE A 60 -0.69 21.00 6.30
N GLU A 61 -0.55 21.69 5.17
CA GLU A 61 -0.30 21.04 3.88
C GLU A 61 1.14 20.52 3.88
N GLN A 62 1.31 19.22 3.68
CA GLN A 62 2.60 18.55 3.67
C GLN A 62 2.85 17.86 2.32
N GLU A 63 4.08 18.00 1.84
CA GLU A 63 4.63 17.24 0.72
C GLU A 63 5.92 16.59 1.20
N ILE A 64 5.93 15.26 1.27
CA ILE A 64 7.12 14.47 1.65
C ILE A 64 7.58 13.65 0.46
N THR A 65 8.86 13.81 0.09
CA THR A 65 9.52 13.00 -0.93
C THR A 65 10.43 11.99 -0.25
N LEU A 66 10.19 10.70 -0.48
CA LEU A 66 10.99 9.57 0.01
C LEU A 66 11.88 9.07 -1.13
N ASN A 67 13.19 9.02 -0.89
CA ASN A 67 14.18 8.57 -1.88
C ASN A 67 14.66 7.15 -1.56
N ASP A 68 15.00 6.40 -2.60
CA ASP A 68 15.54 5.02 -2.54
C ASP A 68 16.82 4.88 -1.70
N ASN A 69 17.61 5.95 -1.62
CA ASN A 69 18.82 6.05 -0.78
C ASN A 69 18.54 6.32 0.70
N ASN A 70 17.30 6.10 1.17
CA ASN A 70 16.84 6.33 2.54
C ASN A 70 17.02 7.77 3.03
N THR A 71 16.75 8.74 2.15
CA THR A 71 16.66 10.16 2.52
C THR A 71 15.27 10.68 2.24
N PHE A 72 14.91 11.80 2.88
CA PHE A 72 13.66 12.49 2.58
C PHE A 72 13.81 14.01 2.57
N THR A 73 12.86 14.65 1.91
CA THR A 73 12.58 16.09 2.01
C THR A 73 11.12 16.26 2.39
N LEU A 74 10.85 17.03 3.44
CA LEU A 74 9.51 17.39 3.89
C LEU A 74 9.30 18.89 3.73
N LYS A 75 8.27 19.28 2.99
CA LYS A 75 7.78 20.65 2.90
C LYS A 75 6.46 20.77 3.65
N SER A 76 6.34 21.80 4.47
CA SER A 76 5.13 22.07 5.25
C SER A 76 4.64 23.49 5.02
N ILE A 77 3.34 23.66 4.81
CA ILE A 77 2.67 24.96 4.70
C ILE A 77 1.55 25.03 5.75
N TYR A 78 1.68 25.94 6.71
CA TYR A 78 0.68 26.22 7.73
C TYR A 78 -0.42 27.12 7.15
N LEU A 79 -1.59 26.54 6.92
CA LEU A 79 -2.74 27.22 6.34
C LEU A 79 -3.36 28.20 7.34
N GLY A 80 -3.84 29.34 6.85
CA GLY A 80 -4.38 30.43 7.68
C GLY A 80 -3.33 31.28 8.40
N LYS A 81 -2.03 30.94 8.34
CA LYS A 81 -0.94 31.79 8.87
C LYS A 81 -0.38 32.70 7.77
N LEU A 82 -0.23 34.00 8.07
CA LEU A 82 0.18 35.01 7.08
C LEU A 82 1.70 35.23 6.97
N LYS A 83 2.48 34.79 7.97
CA LYS A 83 3.94 34.98 8.02
C LYS A 83 4.61 33.70 8.52
N ASN A 84 5.84 33.46 8.06
CA ASN A 84 6.67 32.32 8.47
C ASN A 84 5.90 30.99 8.45
N ASN A 85 5.12 30.77 7.40
CA ASN A 85 4.18 29.66 7.32
C ASN A 85 4.67 28.52 6.42
N LYS A 86 5.88 28.61 5.88
CA LYS A 86 6.48 27.60 5.01
C LYS A 86 7.78 27.11 5.60
N PHE A 87 7.92 25.80 5.68
CA PHE A 87 9.09 25.15 6.25
C PHE A 87 9.56 24.03 5.33
N GLU A 88 10.87 23.81 5.33
CA GLU A 88 11.50 22.70 4.61
C GLU A 88 12.53 22.04 5.53
N GLU A 89 12.41 20.72 5.63
CA GLU A 89 13.22 19.83 6.43
C GLU A 89 13.77 18.70 5.55
N THR A 90 14.97 18.24 5.87
CA THR A 90 15.58 17.10 5.19
C THR A 90 16.16 16.15 6.22
N GLY A 91 16.28 14.87 5.86
CA GLY A 91 16.70 13.87 6.82
C GLY A 91 16.93 12.50 6.24
N ILE A 92 17.00 11.51 7.13
CA ILE A 92 17.18 10.10 6.80
C ILE A 92 15.95 9.29 7.18
N LEU A 93 15.76 8.16 6.48
CA LEU A 93 14.73 7.18 6.77
C LEU A 93 15.36 5.97 7.44
N ILE A 94 14.81 5.57 8.58
CA ILE A 94 15.23 4.36 9.30
C ILE A 94 14.09 3.35 9.24
N TRP A 95 14.34 2.22 8.61
CA TRP A 95 13.40 1.10 8.58
C TRP A 95 13.45 0.33 9.88
N ASP A 96 12.28 -0.06 10.37
CA ASP A 96 12.17 -1.01 11.46
C ASP A 96 12.65 -2.41 11.03
N LYS A 97 12.85 -3.32 12.00
CA LYS A 97 13.35 -4.68 11.71
C LYS A 97 12.39 -5.50 10.84
N THR A 98 11.11 -5.14 10.80
CA THR A 98 10.13 -5.84 9.97
C THR A 98 10.13 -5.34 8.52
N GLY A 99 10.71 -4.16 8.25
CA GLY A 99 10.72 -3.50 6.96
C GLY A 99 9.33 -3.00 6.55
N ASN A 100 8.49 -2.62 7.52
CA ASN A 100 7.14 -2.13 7.27
C ASN A 100 6.92 -0.70 7.76
N ILE A 101 7.76 -0.22 8.67
CA ILE A 101 7.65 1.10 9.27
C ILE A 101 8.93 1.87 9.02
N ILE A 102 8.78 3.12 8.57
CA ILE A 102 9.87 4.09 8.49
C ILE A 102 9.75 5.11 9.61
N THR A 103 10.88 5.45 10.21
CA THR A 103 11.06 6.63 11.06
C THR A 103 11.83 7.67 10.25
N ALA A 104 11.28 8.87 10.15
CA ALA A 104 11.93 10.01 9.50
C ALA A 104 12.68 10.83 10.56
N GLU A 105 14.01 10.83 10.51
CA GLU A 105 14.85 11.63 11.40
C GLU A 105 15.33 12.88 10.66
N THR A 106 14.88 14.04 11.11
CA THR A 106 15.29 15.34 10.56
C THR A 106 16.73 15.64 10.98
N LYS A 107 17.51 16.23 10.07
CA LYS A 107 18.77 16.85 10.43
C LYS A 107 18.42 18.16 11.10
N ASP A 108 18.51 18.20 12.44
CA ASP A 108 18.23 19.40 13.22
C ASP A 108 18.90 20.63 12.59
N LYS A 109 18.10 21.68 12.33
CA LYS A 109 18.63 23.04 12.25
C LYS A 109 18.86 23.48 13.69
N SER A 110 20.00 23.10 14.26
CA SER A 110 20.48 23.66 15.52
C SER A 110 20.66 25.17 15.42
#